data_AF-A0A962X1W6-F1
#
_entry.id   AF-A0A962X1W6-F1
#
_cell.length_a   1.000
_cell.length_b   1.000
_cell.length_c   1.000
_cell.angle_alpha   90.00
_cell.angle_beta   90.00
_cell.angle_gamma   90.00
#
_symmetry.space_group_name_H-M   'P 1'
#
loop_
_entity.id
_entity.type
_entity.pdbx_description
1 polymer ?
#
loop_
_entity_poly.entity_id
_entity_poly.type
_entity_poly.pdbx_seq_one_letter_code
_entity_poly.pdbx_strand_id
1 'polypeptide(L)'
;MAPKRADSPAATARIWLAILLCALFCRVSPADAGEPSPQPGRLRDLVLQVAGSDYAAQQDFAWIALSELTASYEQALAASAERLPQSQRARRKLYSWRGGAQEFVDELRRLLALLDGTADLRLRVDETGPPVLYVDRQPVVLSGPELGAAQLMEQRIFDGYCAIYDCSGLQPRRGRAPESSREPAGAAGRWWLEDYGRVSYRTGDGLLCRFREIAGRVAKQQACERIATELRVLAEALREAQLAGHGIDWRGLRIESLAAGRGQRLMLHPHGAYLRLPLPSLAAGGGLSDPLLQWLRQRVAGEEARAEIPRSLLVVVGEAPPR
;
A
#
# COMPACT_ATOMS: atom_id res chain seq x y z
N MET A 1 -65.28 59.65 -1.64
CA MET A 1 -65.52 59.08 -2.98
C MET A 1 -64.18 58.70 -3.59
N ALA A 2 -63.90 57.41 -3.74
CA ALA A 2 -62.89 56.88 -4.68
C ALA A 2 -63.52 56.81 -6.10
N PRO A 3 -62.84 56.34 -7.17
CA PRO A 3 -61.49 56.62 -7.70
C PRO A 3 -61.47 56.84 -9.25
N LYS A 4 -60.34 57.22 -9.87
CA LYS A 4 -59.95 56.91 -11.28
C LYS A 4 -58.45 57.24 -11.49
N ARG A 5 -57.53 56.25 -11.57
CA ARG A 5 -56.92 55.62 -12.79
C ARG A 5 -56.50 56.65 -13.85
N ALA A 6 -55.36 56.57 -14.53
CA ALA A 6 -54.14 55.75 -14.53
C ALA A 6 -53.19 56.45 -15.53
N ASP A 7 -51.88 56.19 -15.48
CA ASP A 7 -51.11 55.76 -16.66
C ASP A 7 -49.65 55.48 -16.31
N SER A 8 -49.24 54.24 -16.59
CA SER A 8 -47.85 53.79 -16.70
C SER A 8 -47.32 54.14 -18.10
N PRO A 9 -46.00 54.19 -18.28
CA PRO A 9 -45.41 53.07 -19.02
C PRO A 9 -44.10 52.56 -18.43
N ALA A 10 -44.12 51.26 -18.14
CA ALA A 10 -42.95 50.41 -18.00
C ALA A 10 -42.51 49.95 -19.39
N ALA A 11 -41.30 50.29 -19.84
CA ALA A 11 -40.74 49.71 -21.08
C ALA A 11 -39.22 49.79 -21.22
N THR A 12 -38.43 49.97 -20.14
CA THR A 12 -36.95 50.02 -20.24
C THR A 12 -36.23 49.14 -19.22
N ALA A 13 -36.97 48.39 -18.40
CA ALA A 13 -36.44 47.45 -17.42
C ALA A 13 -36.55 46.01 -17.95
N ARG A 14 -35.68 45.59 -18.87
CA ARG A 14 -35.50 44.15 -19.18
C ARG A 14 -34.24 43.78 -19.96
N ILE A 15 -33.56 44.72 -20.60
CA ILE A 15 -32.42 44.39 -21.48
C ILE A 15 -31.06 44.55 -20.79
N TRP A 16 -30.93 45.42 -19.78
CA TRP A 16 -29.66 45.65 -19.07
C TRP A 16 -29.37 44.69 -17.90
N LEU A 17 -30.36 43.90 -17.44
CA LEU A 17 -30.15 42.93 -16.35
C LEU A 17 -29.56 41.58 -16.82
N ALA A 18 -29.58 41.30 -18.12
CA ALA A 18 -29.08 40.03 -18.67
C ALA A 18 -27.56 39.99 -18.84
N ILE A 19 -26.90 41.15 -19.01
CA ILE A 19 -25.45 41.21 -19.26
C ILE A 19 -24.65 41.24 -17.94
N LEU A 20 -25.24 41.74 -16.85
CA LEU A 20 -24.60 41.75 -15.53
C LEU A 20 -24.70 40.40 -14.77
N LEU A 21 -25.59 39.49 -15.18
CA LEU A 21 -25.71 38.16 -14.59
C LEU A 21 -24.70 37.13 -15.14
N CYS A 22 -24.11 37.39 -16.31
CA CYS A 22 -23.12 36.48 -16.92
C CYS A 22 -21.71 36.63 -16.30
N ALA A 23 -21.41 37.78 -15.69
CA ALA A 23 -20.14 38.04 -15.02
C ALA A 23 -20.07 37.49 -13.58
N LEU A 24 -21.19 37.04 -13.01
CA LEU A 24 -21.26 36.45 -11.66
C LEU A 24 -21.28 34.91 -11.63
N PHE A 25 -21.22 34.25 -12.80
CA PHE A 25 -21.23 32.79 -12.93
C PHE A 25 -19.94 32.19 -13.50
N CYS A 26 -18.85 32.95 -13.59
CA CYS A 26 -17.52 32.35 -13.64
C CYS A 26 -17.13 31.89 -12.23
N ARG A 27 -17.80 30.84 -11.74
CA ARG A 27 -17.21 29.99 -10.71
C ARG A 27 -16.00 29.35 -11.35
N VAL A 28 -14.83 29.92 -11.08
CA VAL A 28 -13.56 29.24 -11.18
C VAL A 28 -13.74 27.96 -10.36
N SER A 29 -13.90 26.83 -11.06
CA SER A 29 -13.84 25.54 -10.40
C SER A 29 -12.52 25.51 -9.64
N PRO A 30 -12.52 25.21 -8.33
CA PRO A 30 -11.28 24.79 -7.72
C PRO A 30 -10.80 23.62 -8.57
N ALA A 31 -9.64 23.78 -9.20
CA ALA A 31 -8.93 22.62 -9.69
C ALA A 31 -8.86 21.68 -8.50
N ASP A 32 -9.48 20.50 -8.64
CA ASP A 32 -9.21 19.36 -7.77
C ASP A 32 -7.69 19.14 -7.85
N ALA A 33 -6.95 19.82 -6.97
CA ALA A 33 -5.72 19.31 -6.44
C ALA A 33 -6.16 18.06 -5.67
N GLY A 34 -6.35 16.97 -6.42
CA GLY A 34 -6.63 15.68 -5.84
C GLY A 34 -5.52 15.41 -4.86
N GLU A 35 -5.83 15.48 -3.57
CA GLU A 35 -4.89 15.11 -2.53
C GLU A 35 -4.37 13.71 -2.91
N PRO A 36 -3.05 13.55 -3.07
CA PRO A 36 -2.49 12.26 -3.43
C PRO A 36 -2.89 11.27 -2.35
N SER A 37 -3.81 10.37 -2.69
CA SER A 37 -4.25 9.31 -1.79
C SER A 37 -3.01 8.50 -1.40
N PRO A 38 -2.70 8.33 -0.09
CA PRO A 38 -1.50 7.65 0.35
C PRO A 38 -1.45 6.22 -0.20
N GLN A 39 -0.48 5.94 -1.08
CA GLN A 39 -0.32 4.62 -1.68
C GLN A 39 0.73 3.81 -0.92
N PRO A 40 0.40 2.58 -0.48
CA PRO A 40 1.36 1.72 0.20
C PRO A 40 2.51 1.35 -0.74
N GLY A 41 3.75 1.46 -0.26
CA GLY A 41 4.96 1.03 -0.97
C GLY A 41 5.79 2.12 -1.65
N ARG A 42 5.29 3.36 -1.78
CA ARG A 42 6.04 4.45 -2.43
C ARG A 42 7.34 4.83 -1.73
N LEU A 43 7.34 4.85 -0.40
CA LEU A 43 8.55 5.12 0.37
C LEU A 43 9.61 4.04 0.13
N ARG A 44 9.20 2.79 -0.08
CA ARG A 44 10.10 1.67 -0.37
C ARG A 44 10.84 1.89 -1.68
N ASP A 45 10.11 2.20 -2.75
CA ASP A 45 10.67 2.42 -4.09
C ASP A 45 11.60 3.63 -4.09
N LEU A 46 11.20 4.70 -3.38
CA LEU A 46 12.04 5.86 -3.16
C LEU A 46 13.35 5.49 -2.44
N VAL A 47 13.28 4.73 -1.33
CA VAL A 47 14.49 4.33 -0.59
C VAL A 47 15.42 3.47 -1.45
N LEU A 48 14.88 2.59 -2.30
CA LEU A 48 15.69 1.80 -3.24
C LEU A 48 16.40 2.68 -4.28
N GLN A 49 15.73 3.72 -4.79
CA GLN A 49 16.34 4.69 -5.70
C GLN A 49 17.44 5.49 -5.01
N VAL A 50 17.16 6.02 -3.80
CA VAL A 50 18.12 6.84 -3.04
C VAL A 50 19.33 6.00 -2.58
N ALA A 51 19.14 4.71 -2.27
CA ALA A 51 20.26 3.84 -1.92
C ALA A 51 21.31 3.73 -3.05
N GLY A 52 20.92 3.96 -4.30
CA GLY A 52 21.81 4.01 -5.46
C GLY A 52 22.28 5.40 -5.88
N SER A 53 21.83 6.47 -5.21
CA SER A 53 22.20 7.86 -5.56
C SER A 53 23.53 8.28 -4.94
N ASP A 54 23.98 9.50 -5.27
CA ASP A 54 25.14 10.10 -4.60
C ASP A 54 24.87 10.40 -3.12
N TYR A 55 25.96 10.69 -2.40
CA TYR A 55 25.93 10.93 -0.95
C TYR A 55 25.08 12.16 -0.57
N ALA A 56 25.08 13.22 -1.38
CA ALA A 56 24.30 14.41 -1.10
C ALA A 56 22.79 14.10 -1.14
N ALA A 57 22.33 13.35 -2.13
CA ALA A 57 20.96 12.86 -2.22
C ALA A 57 20.59 11.91 -1.06
N GLN A 58 21.52 11.06 -0.61
CA GLN A 58 21.31 10.20 0.57
C GLN A 58 21.20 11.02 1.86
N GLN A 59 22.01 12.06 2.00
CA GLN A 59 22.01 12.96 3.15
C GLN A 59 20.73 13.79 3.23
N ASP A 60 20.29 14.36 2.12
CA ASP A 60 19.03 15.11 2.04
C ASP A 60 17.84 14.20 2.35
N PHE A 61 17.83 12.97 1.82
CA PHE A 61 16.81 11.99 2.18
C PHE A 61 16.83 11.65 3.68
N ALA A 62 18.00 11.40 4.26
CA ALA A 62 18.15 11.10 5.67
C ALA A 62 17.61 12.24 6.55
N TRP A 63 17.94 13.49 6.19
CA TRP A 63 17.45 14.68 6.87
C TRP A 63 15.91 14.78 6.81
N ILE A 64 15.32 14.65 5.63
CA ILE A 64 13.87 14.69 5.42
C ILE A 64 13.18 13.56 6.22
N ALA A 65 13.67 12.33 6.08
CA ALA A 65 13.07 11.16 6.72
C ALA A 65 13.10 11.24 8.25
N LEU A 66 14.23 11.61 8.84
CA LEU A 66 14.35 11.75 10.29
C LEU A 66 13.54 12.94 10.82
N SER A 67 13.47 14.05 10.07
CA SER A 67 12.65 15.21 10.45
C SER A 67 11.15 14.87 10.48
N GLU A 68 10.65 14.21 9.44
CA GLU A 68 9.24 13.78 9.37
C GLU A 68 8.89 12.72 10.40
N LEU A 69 9.81 11.78 10.65
CA LEU A 69 9.63 10.76 11.69
C LEU A 69 9.58 11.40 13.08
N THR A 70 10.46 12.36 13.37
CA THR A 70 10.48 13.13 14.61
C THR A 70 9.16 13.88 14.81
N ALA A 71 8.73 14.64 13.80
CA ALA A 71 7.48 15.41 13.84
C ALA A 71 6.25 14.49 14.05
N SER A 72 6.23 13.33 13.40
CA SER A 72 5.14 12.35 13.54
C SER A 72 5.01 11.80 14.96
N TYR A 73 6.14 11.45 15.60
CA TYR A 73 6.14 10.99 17.00
C TYR A 73 5.83 12.11 18.00
N GLU A 74 6.28 13.34 17.76
CA GLU A 74 5.93 14.50 18.58
C GLU A 74 4.42 14.80 18.54
N GLN A 75 3.82 14.77 17.34
CA GLN A 75 2.37 14.93 17.16
C GLN A 75 1.60 13.82 17.89
N ALA A 76 2.06 12.56 17.79
CA ALA A 76 1.44 11.44 18.49
C ALA A 76 1.57 11.58 20.01
N LEU A 77 2.71 12.03 20.53
CA LEU A 77 2.92 12.34 21.95
C LEU A 77 1.96 13.42 22.43
N ALA A 78 1.83 14.52 21.69
CA ALA A 78 0.90 15.62 21.99
C ALA A 78 -0.55 15.13 22.00
N ALA A 79 -0.99 14.46 20.94
CA ALA A 79 -2.35 13.88 20.85
C ALA A 79 -2.63 12.86 21.94
N SER A 80 -1.59 12.13 22.40
CA SER A 80 -1.76 11.18 23.48
C SER A 80 -2.14 11.85 24.80
N ALA A 81 -1.75 13.11 25.05
CA ALA A 81 -2.00 13.83 26.28
C ALA A 81 -3.51 13.91 26.63
N GLU A 82 -4.34 14.00 25.60
CA GLU A 82 -5.80 14.10 25.69
C GLU A 82 -6.50 12.74 25.93
N ARG A 83 -5.77 11.62 25.81
CA ARG A 83 -6.35 10.28 26.01
C ARG A 83 -6.63 10.01 27.49
N LEU A 84 -7.89 9.69 27.80
CA LEU A 84 -8.35 9.30 29.14
C LEU A 84 -8.55 7.78 29.23
N PRO A 85 -7.60 7.00 29.79
CA PRO A 85 -7.71 5.55 29.79
C PRO A 85 -8.65 5.08 30.91
N GLN A 86 -9.63 4.27 30.53
CA GLN A 86 -10.68 3.78 31.44
C GLN A 86 -10.21 2.73 32.45
N SER A 87 -9.06 2.07 32.20
CA SER A 87 -8.52 1.04 33.10
C SER A 87 -7.09 1.36 33.56
N GLN A 88 -6.72 0.89 34.75
CA GLN A 88 -5.35 1.03 35.29
C GLN A 88 -4.30 0.39 34.37
N ARG A 89 -4.64 -0.75 33.73
CA ARG A 89 -3.78 -1.41 32.73
C ARG A 89 -3.55 -0.53 31.50
N ALA A 90 -4.59 0.13 30.99
CA ALA A 90 -4.47 1.05 29.86
C ALA A 90 -3.65 2.29 30.23
N ARG A 91 -3.78 2.82 31.46
CA ARG A 91 -2.96 3.94 31.97
C ARG A 91 -1.47 3.60 32.00
N ARG A 92 -1.11 2.42 32.56
CA ARG A 92 0.29 1.97 32.60
C ARG A 92 0.88 1.77 31.20
N LYS A 93 0.13 1.17 30.28
CA LYS A 93 0.55 1.02 28.87
C LYS A 93 0.79 2.38 28.20
N LEU A 94 -0.12 3.34 28.39
CA LEU A 94 0.01 4.67 27.81
C LEU A 94 1.24 5.41 28.36
N TYR A 95 1.48 5.34 29.67
CA TYR A 95 2.66 5.95 30.30
C TYR A 95 3.96 5.34 29.75
N SER A 96 4.04 4.02 29.68
CA SER A 96 5.20 3.30 29.12
C SER A 96 5.42 3.65 27.64
N TRP A 97 4.35 3.74 26.85
CA TRP A 97 4.44 4.14 25.45
C TRP A 97 4.95 5.58 25.30
N ARG A 98 4.45 6.53 26.10
CA ARG A 98 4.92 7.93 26.08
C ARG A 98 6.40 8.04 26.43
N GLY A 99 6.86 7.32 27.44
CA GLY A 99 8.28 7.28 27.82
C GLY A 99 9.17 6.80 26.67
N GLY A 100 8.84 5.64 26.08
CA GLY A 100 9.61 5.10 24.95
C GLY A 100 9.53 5.96 23.68
N ALA A 101 8.38 6.59 23.40
CA ALA A 101 8.23 7.51 22.28
C ALA A 101 9.07 8.79 22.46
N GLN A 102 9.15 9.32 23.69
CA GLN A 102 10.00 10.48 23.99
C GLN A 102 11.49 10.13 23.85
N GLU A 103 11.92 8.99 24.40
CA GLU A 103 13.31 8.50 24.25
C GLU A 103 13.68 8.32 22.78
N PHE A 104 12.75 7.80 21.97
CA PHE A 104 12.96 7.64 20.53
C PHE A 104 13.06 8.98 19.81
N VAL A 105 12.20 9.96 20.10
CA VAL A 105 12.30 11.33 19.57
C VAL A 105 13.66 11.96 19.90
N ASP A 106 14.13 11.80 21.13
CA ASP A 106 15.43 12.34 21.54
C ASP A 106 16.59 11.66 20.82
N GLU A 107 16.48 10.35 20.50
CA GLU A 107 17.45 9.66 19.64
C GLU A 107 17.43 10.18 18.20
N LEU A 108 16.25 10.36 17.61
CA LEU A 108 16.14 10.90 16.25
C LEU A 108 16.76 12.28 16.11
N ARG A 109 16.59 13.15 17.13
CA ARG A 109 17.22 14.47 17.18
C ARG A 109 18.75 14.39 17.29
N ARG A 110 19.29 13.43 18.05
CA ARG A 110 20.74 13.19 18.09
C ARG A 110 21.25 12.76 16.72
N LEU A 111 20.55 11.86 16.03
CA LEU A 111 20.93 11.41 14.70
C LEU A 111 20.86 12.55 13.66
N LEU A 112 19.84 13.40 13.72
CA LEU A 112 19.75 14.61 12.88
C LEU A 112 20.96 15.53 13.07
N ALA A 113 21.40 15.74 14.32
CA ALA A 113 22.59 16.55 14.60
C ALA A 113 23.91 15.94 14.08
N LEU A 114 23.95 14.63 13.82
CA LEU A 114 25.10 13.95 13.21
C LEU A 114 25.12 14.11 11.68
N LEU A 115 24.00 14.45 11.05
CA LEU A 115 23.91 14.62 9.59
C LEU A 115 24.66 15.85 9.07
N ASP A 116 25.06 16.79 9.92
CA ASP A 116 25.82 18.00 9.54
C ASP A 116 27.32 17.71 9.23
N GLY A 117 27.71 16.44 9.06
CA GLY A 117 29.10 15.99 8.89
C GLY A 117 29.31 14.83 7.91
N THR A 118 30.34 14.01 8.17
CA THR A 118 30.76 12.87 7.33
C THR A 118 30.12 11.54 7.75
N ALA A 119 28.86 11.57 8.22
CA ALA A 119 28.20 10.39 8.74
C ALA A 119 28.10 9.28 7.67
N ASP A 120 28.35 8.02 8.03
CA ASP A 120 28.14 6.88 7.13
C ASP A 120 26.64 6.64 6.98
N LEU A 121 26.11 6.95 5.79
CA LEU A 121 24.70 6.76 5.46
C LEU A 121 24.52 5.49 4.63
N ARG A 122 23.66 4.61 5.12
CA ARG A 122 23.24 3.42 4.37
C ARG A 122 21.74 3.22 4.45
N LEU A 123 21.11 3.11 3.30
CA LEU A 123 19.69 2.82 3.18
C LEU A 123 19.51 1.35 2.85
N ARG A 124 18.65 0.67 3.62
CA ARG A 124 18.29 -0.72 3.35
C ARG A 124 16.80 -0.90 3.37
N VAL A 125 16.36 -1.80 2.51
CA VAL A 125 14.98 -2.23 2.44
C VAL A 125 14.99 -3.75 2.52
N ASP A 126 14.42 -4.31 3.58
CA ASP A 126 14.20 -5.76 3.66
C ASP A 126 12.96 -6.15 2.85
N GLU A 127 12.90 -7.38 2.32
CA GLU A 127 11.85 -7.86 1.40
C GLU A 127 10.41 -7.65 1.91
N THR A 128 10.19 -7.64 3.23
CA THR A 128 8.87 -7.50 3.86
C THR A 128 8.82 -6.47 5.00
N GLY A 129 9.96 -5.84 5.30
CA GLY A 129 10.11 -4.93 6.43
C GLY A 129 9.93 -3.45 6.03
N PRO A 130 9.63 -2.58 7.01
CA PRO A 130 9.74 -1.14 6.80
C PRO A 130 11.17 -0.77 6.39
N PRO A 131 11.37 0.27 5.56
CA PRO A 131 12.70 0.74 5.22
C PRO A 131 13.50 1.08 6.47
N VAL A 132 14.81 0.79 6.44
CA VAL A 132 15.74 1.05 7.54
C VAL A 132 16.84 1.97 7.04
N LEU A 133 16.96 3.13 7.68
CA LEU A 133 18.07 4.05 7.51
C LEU A 133 19.14 3.73 8.54
N TYR A 134 20.40 3.64 8.13
CA TYR A 134 21.54 3.51 9.02
C TYR A 134 22.33 4.81 8.99
N VAL A 135 22.51 5.42 10.15
CA VAL A 135 23.38 6.59 10.36
C VAL A 135 24.52 6.16 11.26
N ASP A 136 25.77 6.15 10.78
CA ASP A 136 26.94 5.67 11.52
C ASP A 136 26.77 4.26 12.12
N ARG A 137 26.07 3.39 11.38
CA ARG A 137 25.68 2.01 11.77
C ARG A 137 24.54 1.91 12.79
N GLN A 138 23.93 3.01 13.21
CA GLN A 138 22.74 3.00 14.05
C GLN A 138 21.49 2.83 13.17
N PRO A 139 20.73 1.72 13.31
CA PRO A 139 19.54 1.49 12.50
C PRO A 139 18.34 2.28 13.02
N VAL A 140 17.64 2.95 12.09
CA VAL A 140 16.37 3.64 12.31
C VAL A 140 15.34 3.06 11.37
N VAL A 141 14.27 2.52 11.95
CA VAL A 141 13.13 2.01 11.18
C VAL A 141 12.24 3.19 10.80
N LEU A 142 12.01 3.37 9.49
CA LEU A 142 11.13 4.42 8.96
C LEU A 142 9.68 3.96 9.02
N SER A 143 9.11 3.97 10.23
CA SER A 143 7.71 3.59 10.48
C SER A 143 7.03 4.57 11.42
N GLY A 144 5.83 5.00 11.09
CA GLY A 144 5.07 5.92 11.94
C GLY A 144 4.56 5.28 13.23
N PRO A 145 4.18 6.11 14.23
CA PRO A 145 3.77 5.66 15.56
C PRO A 145 2.42 4.92 15.58
N GLU A 146 1.54 5.19 14.60
CA GLU A 146 0.21 4.58 14.47
C GLU A 146 -0.08 4.27 13.00
N LEU A 147 -0.88 3.22 12.75
CA LEU A 147 -1.14 2.68 11.41
C LEU A 147 -1.77 3.66 10.42
N GLY A 148 -2.40 4.76 10.84
CA GLY A 148 -2.93 5.81 9.94
C GLY A 148 -2.03 7.04 9.83
N ALA A 149 -1.21 7.31 10.87
CA ALA A 149 -0.21 8.36 10.85
C ALA A 149 1.03 7.96 10.02
N ALA A 150 1.29 6.65 9.91
CA ALA A 150 2.39 6.10 9.15
C ALA A 150 2.32 6.46 7.65
N GLN A 151 1.19 6.26 6.96
CA GLN A 151 1.15 6.53 5.52
C GLN A 151 1.22 8.02 5.19
N LEU A 152 0.64 8.88 6.04
CA LEU A 152 0.76 10.33 5.85
C LEU A 152 2.20 10.80 6.04
N MET A 153 2.92 10.25 7.03
CA MET A 153 4.35 10.51 7.21
C MET A 153 5.17 10.01 6.02
N GLU A 154 4.95 8.77 5.56
CA GLU A 154 5.63 8.22 4.37
C GLU A 154 5.40 9.08 3.12
N GLN A 155 4.18 9.58 2.93
CA GLN A 155 3.83 10.48 1.84
C GLN A 155 4.55 11.83 1.96
N ARG A 156 4.64 12.42 3.16
CA ARG A 156 5.40 13.67 3.36
C ARG A 156 6.89 13.51 3.12
N ILE A 157 7.48 12.37 3.51
CA ILE A 157 8.88 12.04 3.19
C ILE A 157 9.07 11.99 1.67
N PHE A 158 8.15 11.32 0.96
CA PHE A 158 8.19 11.24 -0.50
C PHE A 158 8.08 12.63 -1.14
N ASP A 159 7.07 13.41 -0.78
CA ASP A 159 6.83 14.73 -1.35
C ASP A 159 7.97 15.71 -1.05
N GLY A 160 8.51 15.67 0.18
CA GLY A 160 9.64 16.51 0.58
C GLY A 160 10.90 16.22 -0.23
N TYR A 161 11.22 14.94 -0.45
CA TYR A 161 12.36 14.57 -1.28
C TYR A 161 12.15 14.93 -2.75
N CYS A 162 10.96 14.65 -3.29
CA CYS A 162 10.62 14.92 -4.68
C CYS A 162 10.40 16.40 -5.01
N ALA A 163 10.34 17.27 -4.00
CA ALA A 163 10.40 18.72 -4.20
C ALA A 163 11.82 19.21 -4.56
N ILE A 164 12.85 18.42 -4.25
CA ILE A 164 14.26 18.75 -4.46
C ILE A 164 14.84 17.93 -5.63
N TYR A 165 14.46 16.65 -5.74
CA TYR A 165 14.99 15.71 -6.71
C TYR A 165 13.95 15.24 -7.73
N ASP A 166 14.42 14.86 -8.92
CA ASP A 166 13.53 14.31 -9.96
C ASP A 166 13.04 12.91 -9.59
N CYS A 167 11.76 12.84 -9.22
CA CYS A 167 11.02 11.60 -8.97
C CYS A 167 10.09 11.20 -10.12
N SER A 168 10.26 11.77 -11.32
CA SER A 168 9.41 11.44 -12.48
C SER A 168 9.43 9.95 -12.82
N GLY A 169 10.54 9.25 -12.57
CA GLY A 169 10.67 7.80 -12.70
C GLY A 169 9.97 6.98 -11.59
N LEU A 170 9.64 7.61 -10.45
CA LEU A 170 8.89 7.05 -9.32
C LEU A 170 7.40 7.43 -9.37
N GLN A 171 6.98 8.19 -10.38
CA GLN A 171 5.56 8.37 -10.63
C GLN A 171 4.95 7.01 -10.95
N PRO A 172 3.69 6.77 -10.54
CA PRO A 172 3.00 5.57 -10.96
C PRO A 172 3.02 5.62 -12.48
N ARG A 173 3.61 4.60 -13.10
CA ARG A 173 3.55 4.40 -14.55
C ARG A 173 2.08 4.58 -14.91
N ARG A 174 1.70 5.72 -15.49
CA ARG A 174 0.37 5.89 -16.09
C ARG A 174 0.38 4.98 -17.28
N GLY A 175 0.07 3.71 -17.03
CA GLY A 175 -0.18 2.74 -18.06
C GLY A 175 -1.26 3.35 -18.94
N ARG A 176 -0.92 3.61 -20.20
CA ARG A 176 -1.89 3.82 -21.25
C ARG A 176 -2.89 2.67 -21.12
N ALA A 177 -4.11 2.99 -20.71
CA ALA A 177 -5.19 2.04 -20.61
C ALA A 177 -5.42 1.42 -22.00
N PRO A 178 -5.43 0.09 -22.15
CA PRO A 178 -6.44 -0.48 -23.02
C PRO A 178 -7.77 -0.16 -22.36
N GLU A 179 -8.64 0.48 -23.12
CA GLU A 179 -10.02 0.75 -22.78
C GLU A 179 -10.76 -0.60 -22.66
N SER A 180 -10.65 -1.23 -21.51
CA SER A 180 -11.54 -2.28 -21.04
C SER A 180 -11.53 -2.20 -19.53
N SER A 181 -12.59 -1.61 -18.98
CA SER A 181 -13.12 -1.82 -17.62
C SER A 181 -12.30 -2.75 -16.71
N ARG A 182 -11.14 -2.27 -16.24
CA ARG A 182 -10.31 -2.95 -15.25
C ARG A 182 -10.65 -2.41 -13.88
N GLU A 183 -11.08 -3.30 -13.00
CA GLU A 183 -11.04 -3.01 -11.57
C GLU A 183 -9.57 -2.93 -11.13
N PRO A 184 -9.21 -2.01 -10.22
CA PRO A 184 -7.83 -1.89 -9.76
C PRO A 184 -7.37 -3.20 -9.11
N ALA A 185 -6.26 -3.76 -9.59
CA ALA A 185 -5.48 -4.75 -8.85
C ALA A 185 -5.04 -4.08 -7.52
N GLY A 186 -5.64 -4.50 -6.40
CA GLY A 186 -5.45 -3.88 -5.08
C GLY A 186 -6.70 -3.24 -4.48
N ALA A 187 -7.79 -3.08 -5.23
CA ALA A 187 -9.10 -2.83 -4.63
C ALA A 187 -9.53 -4.07 -3.85
N ALA A 188 -10.02 -3.87 -2.62
CA ALA A 188 -10.57 -4.97 -1.82
C ALA A 188 -11.57 -5.76 -2.67
N GLY A 189 -11.36 -7.08 -2.78
CA GLY A 189 -12.24 -7.95 -3.54
C GLY A 189 -13.70 -7.85 -3.13
N ARG A 190 -14.59 -8.31 -4.00
CA ARG A 190 -16.04 -8.24 -3.78
C ARG A 190 -16.59 -9.56 -3.28
N TRP A 191 -17.72 -9.48 -2.58
CA TRP A 191 -18.47 -10.64 -2.11
C TRP A 191 -19.69 -10.86 -3.00
N TRP A 192 -20.01 -12.12 -3.26
CA TRP A 192 -21.25 -12.56 -3.90
C TRP A 192 -21.90 -13.64 -3.06
N LEU A 193 -23.22 -13.56 -2.93
CA LEU A 193 -24.04 -14.64 -2.43
C LEU A 193 -24.37 -15.55 -3.62
N GLU A 194 -24.13 -16.84 -3.46
CA GLU A 194 -24.53 -17.87 -4.42
C GLU A 194 -25.78 -18.59 -3.91
N ASP A 195 -26.40 -19.38 -4.78
CA ASP A 195 -27.53 -20.21 -4.42
C ASP A 195 -27.16 -21.20 -3.31
N TYR A 196 -28.13 -21.45 -2.42
CA TYR A 196 -28.03 -22.37 -1.28
C TYR A 196 -27.11 -21.88 -0.14
N GLY A 197 -26.98 -20.56 0.05
CA GLY A 197 -26.27 -19.96 1.18
C GLY A 197 -24.74 -19.96 1.05
N ARG A 198 -24.22 -20.47 -0.07
CA ARG A 198 -22.79 -20.39 -0.41
C ARG A 198 -22.40 -18.96 -0.68
N VAL A 199 -21.13 -18.64 -0.39
CA VAL A 199 -20.60 -17.30 -0.64
C VAL A 199 -19.27 -17.37 -1.34
N SER A 200 -19.07 -16.42 -2.24
CA SER A 200 -17.88 -16.30 -3.05
C SER A 200 -17.23 -14.95 -2.84
N TYR A 201 -15.91 -14.96 -2.73
CA TYR A 201 -15.10 -13.76 -2.69
C TYR A 201 -14.18 -13.74 -3.90
N ARG A 202 -14.16 -12.66 -4.65
CA ARG A 202 -13.28 -12.49 -5.83
C ARG A 202 -12.41 -11.27 -5.60
N THR A 203 -11.11 -11.50 -5.67
CA THR A 203 -10.09 -10.45 -5.63
C THR A 203 -10.13 -9.60 -6.91
N GLY A 204 -9.53 -8.41 -6.87
CA GLY A 204 -9.39 -7.57 -8.07
C GLY A 204 -8.65 -8.26 -9.23
N ASP A 205 -7.80 -9.24 -8.93
CA ASP A 205 -6.99 -9.98 -9.92
C ASP A 205 -7.66 -11.27 -10.43
N GLY A 206 -8.96 -11.44 -10.20
CA GLY A 206 -9.73 -12.55 -10.74
C GLY A 206 -9.59 -13.89 -9.98
N LEU A 207 -8.92 -13.91 -8.83
CA LEU A 207 -8.88 -15.09 -7.95
C LEU A 207 -10.19 -15.21 -7.17
N LEU A 208 -10.78 -16.41 -7.17
CA LEU A 208 -12.06 -16.74 -6.56
C LEU A 208 -11.86 -17.66 -5.35
N CYS A 209 -12.47 -17.31 -4.21
CA CYS A 209 -12.52 -18.11 -3.00
C CYS A 209 -13.97 -18.47 -2.67
N ARG A 210 -14.28 -19.77 -2.59
CA ARG A 210 -15.62 -20.29 -2.32
C ARG A 210 -15.77 -20.83 -0.91
N PHE A 211 -16.70 -20.26 -0.15
CA PHE A 211 -17.03 -20.66 1.21
C PHE A 211 -18.46 -21.19 1.32
N ARG A 212 -18.71 -22.02 2.34
CA ARG A 212 -20.03 -22.63 2.57
C ARG A 212 -21.07 -21.63 3.05
N GLU A 213 -20.65 -20.60 3.78
CA GLU A 213 -21.51 -19.60 4.40
C GLU A 213 -20.74 -18.30 4.70
N ILE A 214 -21.48 -17.20 4.94
CA ILE A 214 -20.92 -15.85 5.17
C ILE A 214 -20.37 -15.61 6.58
N ALA A 215 -20.67 -16.48 7.55
CA ALA A 215 -20.18 -16.36 8.92
C ALA A 215 -18.64 -16.28 8.93
N GLY A 216 -18.07 -15.42 9.78
CA GLY A 216 -16.62 -15.20 9.79
C GLY A 216 -16.08 -14.49 8.54
N ARG A 217 -16.92 -13.72 7.83
CA ARG A 217 -16.60 -13.00 6.58
C ARG A 217 -15.22 -12.34 6.58
N VAL A 218 -14.86 -11.60 7.64
CA VAL A 218 -13.58 -10.88 7.72
C VAL A 218 -12.40 -11.85 7.72
N ALA A 219 -12.46 -12.93 8.51
CA ALA A 219 -11.40 -13.94 8.57
C ALA A 219 -11.28 -14.71 7.25
N LYS A 220 -12.40 -15.04 6.60
CA LYS A 220 -12.45 -15.66 5.26
C LYS A 220 -11.87 -14.76 4.17
N GLN A 221 -12.17 -13.45 4.23
CA GLN A 221 -11.57 -12.45 3.35
C GLN A 221 -10.06 -12.41 3.53
N GLN A 222 -9.59 -12.31 4.77
CA GLN A 222 -8.15 -12.27 5.09
C GLN A 222 -7.42 -13.53 4.63
N ALA A 223 -8.03 -14.72 4.79
CA ALA A 223 -7.46 -15.96 4.29
C ALA A 223 -7.30 -15.93 2.77
N CYS A 224 -8.32 -15.45 2.03
CA CYS A 224 -8.25 -15.33 0.57
C CYS A 224 -7.20 -14.31 0.12
N GLU A 225 -7.19 -13.12 0.71
CA GLU A 225 -6.24 -12.05 0.35
C GLU A 225 -4.79 -12.41 0.70
N ARG A 226 -4.56 -13.24 1.72
CA ARG A 226 -3.23 -13.77 2.04
C ARG A 226 -2.68 -14.62 0.89
N ILE A 227 -3.48 -15.56 0.39
CA ILE A 227 -3.09 -16.41 -0.75
C ILE A 227 -2.93 -15.56 -2.02
N ALA A 228 -3.86 -14.63 -2.26
CA ALA A 228 -3.78 -13.74 -3.41
C ALA A 228 -2.51 -12.89 -3.39
N THR A 229 -2.09 -12.41 -2.22
CA THR A 229 -0.85 -11.65 -2.06
C THR A 229 0.37 -12.50 -2.38
N GLU A 230 0.45 -13.73 -1.87
CA GLU A 230 1.57 -14.64 -2.20
C GLU A 230 1.60 -14.97 -3.70
N LEU A 231 0.43 -15.16 -4.34
CA LEU A 231 0.34 -15.38 -5.78
C LEU A 231 0.74 -14.15 -6.62
N ARG A 232 0.45 -12.93 -6.16
CA ARG A 232 0.91 -11.68 -6.80
C ARG A 232 2.43 -11.55 -6.73
N VAL A 233 3.03 -11.77 -5.55
CA VAL A 233 4.49 -11.77 -5.35
C VAL A 233 5.14 -12.79 -6.26
N LEU A 234 4.58 -13.99 -6.35
CA LEU A 234 5.07 -15.05 -7.22
C LEU A 234 4.97 -14.69 -8.70
N ALA A 235 3.84 -14.14 -9.15
CA ALA A 235 3.65 -13.72 -10.54
C ALA A 235 4.67 -12.64 -10.94
N GLU A 236 4.89 -11.67 -10.07
CA GLU A 236 5.84 -10.59 -10.34
C GLU A 236 7.28 -11.09 -10.40
N ALA A 237 7.69 -11.92 -9.45
CA ALA A 237 9.03 -12.52 -9.44
C ALA A 237 9.28 -13.40 -10.68
N LEU A 238 8.27 -14.12 -11.16
CA LEU A 238 8.35 -14.89 -12.40
C LEU A 238 8.47 -13.99 -13.63
N ARG A 239 7.72 -12.88 -13.66
CA ARG A 239 7.79 -11.88 -14.74
C ARG A 239 9.18 -11.24 -14.81
N GLU A 240 9.73 -10.85 -13.67
CA GLU A 240 11.09 -10.30 -13.57
C GLU A 240 12.14 -11.32 -14.03
N ALA A 241 12.02 -12.58 -13.58
CA ALA A 241 12.93 -13.64 -14.01
C ALA A 241 12.88 -13.86 -15.53
N GLN A 242 11.69 -13.82 -16.13
CA GLN A 242 11.54 -13.94 -17.58
C GLN A 242 12.16 -12.76 -18.33
N LEU A 243 11.99 -11.53 -17.82
CA LEU A 243 12.60 -10.34 -18.41
C LEU A 243 14.13 -10.34 -18.28
N ALA A 244 14.66 -10.92 -17.21
CA ALA A 244 16.09 -11.14 -17.01
C ALA A 244 16.66 -12.29 -17.87
N GLY A 245 15.83 -12.94 -18.70
CA GLY A 245 16.25 -14.00 -19.61
C GLY A 245 16.31 -15.39 -18.99
N HIS A 246 15.83 -15.58 -17.76
CA HIS A 246 15.68 -16.92 -17.21
C HIS A 246 14.53 -17.63 -17.92
N GLY A 247 14.76 -18.88 -18.37
CA GLY A 247 13.66 -19.77 -18.72
C GLY A 247 12.74 -19.97 -17.51
N ILE A 248 11.51 -20.45 -17.73
CA ILE A 248 10.59 -20.90 -16.67
C ILE A 248 10.03 -22.27 -17.08
N ASP A 249 10.37 -23.34 -16.34
CA ASP A 249 9.73 -24.65 -16.51
C ASP A 249 8.43 -24.69 -15.70
N TRP A 250 7.36 -24.22 -16.33
CA TRP A 250 6.03 -24.17 -15.75
C TRP A 250 5.49 -25.52 -15.24
N ARG A 251 5.95 -26.65 -15.79
CA ARG A 251 5.52 -27.99 -15.35
C ARG A 251 6.33 -28.47 -14.15
N GLY A 252 7.56 -27.96 -13.99
CA GLY A 252 8.47 -28.27 -12.89
C GLY A 252 8.43 -27.28 -11.72
N LEU A 253 7.63 -26.20 -11.81
CA LEU A 253 7.52 -25.20 -10.76
C LEU A 253 7.04 -25.84 -9.46
N ARG A 254 7.88 -25.77 -8.43
CA ARG A 254 7.54 -26.27 -7.10
C ARG A 254 8.11 -25.35 -6.02
N ILE A 255 7.36 -25.23 -4.94
CA ILE A 255 7.70 -24.44 -3.78
C ILE A 255 8.26 -25.39 -2.73
N GLU A 256 9.49 -25.13 -2.28
CA GLU A 256 10.16 -25.91 -1.25
C GLU A 256 10.41 -25.03 -0.02
N SER A 257 10.04 -25.52 1.16
CA SER A 257 10.40 -24.88 2.42
C SER A 257 11.89 -25.09 2.70
N LEU A 258 12.60 -24.01 3.01
CA LEU A 258 13.99 -24.09 3.42
C LEU A 258 14.08 -24.57 4.88
N ALA A 259 15.12 -25.35 5.18
CA ALA A 259 15.37 -25.82 6.54
C ALA A 259 15.49 -24.67 7.54
N ALA A 260 15.12 -24.93 8.79
CA ALA A 260 15.17 -23.99 9.92
C ALA A 260 14.32 -22.71 9.72
N GLY A 261 13.22 -22.80 8.97
CA GLY A 261 12.24 -21.69 8.85
C GLY A 261 12.75 -20.48 8.07
N ARG A 262 13.82 -20.63 7.29
CA ARG A 262 14.46 -19.52 6.55
C ARG A 262 13.71 -19.14 5.26
N GLY A 263 12.38 -19.25 5.24
CA GLY A 263 11.53 -18.95 4.07
C GLY A 263 11.40 -20.09 3.06
N GLN A 264 10.93 -19.76 1.85
CA GLN A 264 10.64 -20.71 0.78
C GLN A 264 11.51 -20.41 -0.44
N ARG A 265 11.79 -21.45 -1.23
CA ARG A 265 12.38 -21.31 -2.56
C ARG A 265 11.43 -21.87 -3.62
N LEU A 266 11.33 -21.16 -4.74
CA LEU A 266 10.66 -21.60 -5.95
C LEU A 266 11.71 -22.12 -6.92
N MET A 267 11.62 -23.39 -7.32
CA MET A 267 12.48 -23.95 -8.35
C MET A 267 12.00 -23.53 -9.74
N LEU A 268 12.82 -22.83 -10.51
CA LEU A 268 12.48 -22.40 -11.87
C LEU A 268 12.72 -23.49 -12.91
N HIS A 269 13.76 -24.30 -12.70
CA HIS A 269 14.13 -25.48 -13.52
C HIS A 269 14.69 -26.58 -12.62
N PRO A 270 14.66 -27.84 -13.08
CA PRO A 270 15.33 -28.95 -12.39
C PRO A 270 16.84 -28.75 -12.19
N HIS A 271 17.48 -27.87 -12.97
CA HIS A 271 18.94 -27.71 -13.05
C HIS A 271 19.48 -26.66 -12.06
N GLY A 272 18.66 -26.16 -11.13
CA GLY A 272 19.14 -25.44 -9.94
C GLY A 272 18.92 -23.93 -9.89
N ALA A 273 18.30 -23.31 -10.90
CA ALA A 273 17.85 -21.92 -10.78
C ALA A 273 16.63 -21.84 -9.85
N TYR A 274 16.71 -20.99 -8.82
CA TYR A 274 15.62 -20.80 -7.86
C TYR A 274 15.44 -19.33 -7.48
N LEU A 275 14.22 -18.98 -7.09
CA LEU A 275 13.88 -17.69 -6.47
C LEU A 275 13.59 -17.91 -5.00
N ARG A 276 14.03 -17.00 -4.13
CA ARG A 276 13.67 -17.03 -2.71
C ARG A 276 12.53 -16.05 -2.48
N LEU A 277 11.42 -16.53 -1.95
CA LEU A 277 10.20 -15.73 -1.80
C LEU A 277 9.49 -16.11 -0.49
N PRO A 278 8.86 -15.16 0.20
CA PRO A 278 8.05 -15.45 1.39
C PRO A 278 6.68 -16.02 0.94
N LEU A 279 6.61 -17.33 0.74
CA LEU A 279 5.42 -18.06 0.29
C LEU A 279 4.90 -19.07 1.35
N PRO A 280 4.72 -18.67 2.62
CA PRO A 280 4.42 -19.60 3.70
C PRO A 280 3.08 -20.32 3.51
N SER A 281 2.06 -19.65 3.00
CA SER A 281 0.73 -20.24 2.85
C SER A 281 0.66 -21.19 1.66
N LEU A 282 1.28 -20.82 0.53
CA LEU A 282 1.38 -21.69 -0.65
C LEU A 282 2.22 -22.94 -0.37
N ALA A 283 3.31 -22.81 0.39
CA ALA A 283 4.11 -23.96 0.80
C ALA A 283 3.36 -24.89 1.77
N ALA A 284 2.58 -24.33 2.70
CA ALA A 284 1.84 -25.12 3.68
C ALA A 284 0.65 -25.88 3.08
N GLY A 285 -0.04 -25.31 2.09
CA GLY A 285 -1.31 -25.85 1.58
C GLY A 285 -1.20 -26.73 0.33
N GLY A 286 0.00 -27.24 0.02
CA GLY A 286 0.20 -28.25 -1.04
C GLY A 286 0.69 -27.71 -2.39
N GLY A 287 1.14 -26.45 -2.46
CA GLY A 287 1.80 -25.89 -3.64
C GLY A 287 0.84 -25.32 -4.70
N LEU A 288 1.29 -25.33 -5.95
CA LEU A 288 0.61 -24.71 -7.09
C LEU A 288 -0.23 -25.74 -7.84
N SER A 289 -1.56 -25.64 -7.76
CA SER A 289 -2.47 -26.45 -8.56
C SER A 289 -2.51 -25.98 -10.02
N ASP A 290 -2.95 -26.85 -10.94
CA ASP A 290 -3.05 -26.51 -12.37
C ASP A 290 -3.84 -25.21 -12.66
N PRO A 291 -4.99 -24.94 -12.01
CA PRO A 291 -5.70 -23.68 -12.21
C PRO A 291 -4.86 -22.46 -11.80
N LEU A 292 -4.08 -22.57 -10.71
CA LEU A 292 -3.22 -21.49 -10.25
C LEU A 292 -2.00 -21.33 -11.16
N LEU A 293 -1.43 -22.42 -11.68
CA LEU A 293 -0.36 -22.37 -12.67
C LEU A 293 -0.82 -21.70 -13.97
N GLN A 294 -2.03 -22.01 -14.44
CA GLN A 294 -2.62 -21.35 -15.60
C GLN A 294 -2.84 -19.85 -15.32
N TRP A 295 -3.34 -19.51 -14.13
CA TRP A 295 -3.50 -18.12 -13.73
C TRP A 295 -2.16 -17.38 -13.72
N LEU A 296 -1.11 -17.97 -13.13
CA LEU A 296 0.23 -17.38 -13.10
C LEU A 296 0.78 -17.13 -14.51
N ARG A 297 0.63 -18.08 -15.43
CA ARG A 297 1.05 -17.93 -16.84
C ARG A 297 0.39 -16.74 -17.51
N GLN A 298 -0.93 -16.63 -17.39
CA GLN A 298 -1.70 -15.53 -17.97
C GLN A 298 -1.29 -14.19 -17.35
N ARG A 299 -1.12 -14.13 -16.02
CA ARG A 299 -0.68 -12.91 -15.33
C ARG A 299 0.71 -12.46 -15.74
N VAL A 300 1.66 -13.40 -15.85
CA VAL A 300 3.03 -13.12 -16.31
C VAL A 300 3.03 -12.60 -17.75
N ALA A 301 2.14 -13.11 -18.61
CA ALA A 301 1.92 -12.61 -19.97
C ALA A 301 1.19 -11.26 -20.03
N GLY A 302 0.73 -10.71 -18.90
CA GLY A 302 -0.06 -9.46 -18.85
C GLY A 302 -1.54 -9.63 -19.24
N GLU A 303 -2.00 -10.88 -19.35
CA GLU A 303 -3.39 -11.22 -19.68
C GLU A 303 -4.30 -11.19 -18.45
N GLU A 304 -5.61 -11.10 -18.71
CA GLU A 304 -6.60 -11.32 -17.67
C GLU A 304 -6.68 -12.81 -17.33
N ALA A 305 -6.64 -13.11 -16.04
CA ALA A 305 -6.60 -14.47 -15.54
C ALA A 305 -7.68 -14.66 -14.49
N ARG A 306 -8.25 -15.87 -14.45
CA ARG A 306 -9.21 -16.25 -13.42
C ARG A 306 -8.91 -17.66 -12.96
N ALA A 307 -8.90 -17.86 -11.64
CA ALA A 307 -8.73 -19.17 -11.04
C ALA A 307 -9.44 -19.24 -9.69
N GLU A 308 -9.87 -20.45 -9.35
CA GLU A 308 -10.37 -20.75 -8.02
C GLU A 308 -9.19 -21.13 -7.11
N ILE A 309 -9.12 -20.52 -5.94
CA ILE A 309 -8.17 -20.89 -4.90
C ILE A 309 -8.68 -22.17 -4.22
N PRO A 310 -7.91 -23.28 -4.26
CA PRO A 310 -8.29 -24.51 -3.59
C PRO A 310 -8.55 -24.30 -2.10
N ARG A 311 -9.56 -24.98 -1.56
CA ARG A 311 -9.86 -24.93 -0.12
C ARG A 311 -8.71 -25.35 0.77
N SER A 312 -7.80 -26.21 0.29
CA SER A 312 -6.59 -26.62 1.03
C SER A 312 -5.65 -25.44 1.33
N LEU A 313 -5.71 -24.37 0.54
CA LEU A 313 -4.94 -23.13 0.77
C LEU A 313 -5.68 -22.15 1.70
N LEU A 314 -6.99 -22.31 1.89
CA LEU A 314 -7.83 -21.38 2.64
C LEU A 314 -7.88 -21.76 4.13
N VAL A 315 -6.77 -21.56 4.84
CA VAL A 315 -6.73 -21.75 6.29
C VAL A 315 -7.30 -20.52 7.00
N VAL A 316 -8.51 -20.66 7.54
CA VAL A 316 -9.20 -19.63 8.33
C VAL A 316 -8.84 -19.82 9.80
N VAL A 317 -8.20 -18.81 10.40
CA VAL A 317 -7.84 -18.83 11.82
C VAL A 317 -9.12 -18.86 12.66
N GLY A 318 -9.35 -19.95 13.40
CA GLY A 318 -10.52 -20.15 14.26
C GLY A 318 -11.59 -21.10 13.72
N GLU A 319 -11.42 -21.66 12.52
CA GLU A 319 -12.27 -22.72 11.96
C GLU A 319 -11.56 -24.07 12.11
N ALA A 320 -12.24 -25.10 12.64
CA ALA A 320 -11.64 -26.42 12.80
C ALA A 320 -11.25 -26.99 11.43
N PRO A 321 -10.11 -27.71 11.32
CA PRO A 321 -9.68 -28.27 10.04
C PRO A 321 -10.75 -29.22 9.48
N PRO A 322 -10.91 -29.27 8.15
CA PRO A 322 -11.83 -30.23 7.54
C PRO A 322 -11.38 -31.65 7.88
N ARG A 323 -12.33 -32.46 8.34
CA ARG A 323 -12.19 -33.93 8.37
C ARG A 323 -12.25 -34.50 6.96
#